data_AF-A0A2E0T1G7-F1
#
_entry.id   AF-A0A2E0T1G7-F1
#
_cell.length_a   1.000
_cell.length_b   1.000
_cell.length_c   1.000
_cell.angle_alpha   90.00
_cell.angle_beta   90.00
_cell.angle_gamma   90.00
#
_symmetry.space_group_name_H-M   'P 1'
#
loop_
_entity.id
_entity.type
_entity.pdbx_description
1 polymer ?
#
loop_
_entity_poly.entity_id
_entity_poly.type
_entity_poly.pdbx_seq_one_letter_code
_entity_poly.pdbx_strand_id
1 'polypeptide(L)'
;MAERLDFYDLMAQNRRRTGVLMFSFFVLLMLVGIAVSIVVGGGLIGVMFAVTLSFGISFSSYFSSASIALTATRAKPAAREEFGRLHNLVEEVSIAAGVPK
;
A
#
# COMPACT_ATOMS: atom_id res chain seq x y z
N MET A 1 16.46 -4.92 31.07
CA MET A 1 15.68 -5.89 30.28
C MET A 1 14.81 -5.09 29.34
N ALA A 2 15.05 -5.14 28.03
CA ALA A 2 14.22 -4.42 27.07
C ALA A 2 12.78 -4.93 27.17
N GLU A 3 11.85 -4.01 27.40
CA GLU A 3 10.40 -4.26 27.41
C GLU A 3 10.02 -4.97 26.10
N ARG A 4 9.62 -6.24 26.19
CA ARG A 4 9.19 -7.00 25.02
C ARG A 4 7.79 -6.49 24.67
N LEU A 5 7.74 -5.58 23.71
CA LEU A 5 6.49 -5.13 23.09
C LEU A 5 5.68 -6.36 22.68
N ASP A 6 4.42 -6.40 23.10
CA ASP A 6 3.54 -7.51 22.77
C ASP A 6 3.24 -7.50 21.27
N PHE A 7 2.87 -8.65 20.70
CA PHE A 7 2.57 -8.78 19.28
C PHE A 7 1.44 -7.83 18.85
N TYR A 8 0.46 -7.60 19.74
CA TYR A 8 -0.61 -6.62 19.54
C TYR A 8 -0.10 -5.17 19.48
N ASP A 9 0.94 -4.83 20.23
CA ASP A 9 1.55 -3.49 20.18
C ASP A 9 2.26 -3.27 18.85
N LEU A 10 2.94 -4.30 18.34
CA LEU A 10 3.57 -4.26 17.02
C LEU A 10 2.53 -4.13 15.89
N MET A 11 1.40 -4.85 15.98
CA MET A 11 0.30 -4.69 15.04
C MET A 11 -0.29 -3.28 15.06
N ALA A 12 -0.52 -2.73 16.26
CA ALA A 12 -1.05 -1.39 16.43
C ALA A 12 -0.07 -0.33 15.89
N GLN A 13 1.23 -0.50 16.14
CA GLN A 13 2.27 0.38 15.62
C GLN A 13 2.32 0.36 14.08
N ASN A 14 2.24 -0.82 13.46
CA ASN A 14 2.22 -0.94 12.01
C ASN A 14 0.96 -0.31 11.40
N ARG A 15 -0.22 -0.53 12.00
CA ARG A 15 -1.46 0.11 11.53
C ARG A 15 -1.36 1.63 11.56
N ARG A 16 -0.78 2.22 12.60
CA ARG A 16 -0.55 3.68 12.70
C ARG A 16 0.43 4.16 11.63
N ARG A 17 1.55 3.45 11.45
CA ARG A 17 2.56 3.79 10.42
C ARG A 17 1.97 3.75 9.01
N THR A 18 1.17 2.74 8.68
CA THR A 18 0.47 2.66 7.39
C THR A 18 -0.51 3.82 7.22
N GLY A 19 -1.24 4.20 8.27
CA GLY A 19 -2.12 5.37 8.25
C GLY A 19 -1.37 6.68 7.97
N VAL A 20 -0.24 6.90 8.66
CA VAL A 20 0.62 8.07 8.42
C VAL A 20 1.17 8.07 6.99
N LEU A 21 1.62 6.92 6.49
CA LEU A 21 2.14 6.79 5.13
C LEU A 21 1.08 7.14 4.09
N MET A 22 -0.12 6.55 4.20
CA MET A 22 -1.24 6.82 3.27
C MET A 22 -1.69 8.27 3.30
N PHE A 23 -1.77 8.87 4.49
CA PHE A 23 -2.11 10.29 4.62
C PHE A 23 -1.05 11.19 3.99
N SER A 24 0.23 10.93 4.27
CA SER A 24 1.34 11.71 3.69
C SER A 24 1.38 11.61 2.16
N PHE A 25 1.09 10.43 1.62
CA PHE A 25 1.00 10.21 0.17
C PHE A 25 -0.18 10.97 -0.46
N PHE A 26 -1.35 10.95 0.18
CA PHE A 26 -2.50 11.74 -0.26
C PHE A 26 -2.18 13.24 -0.29
N VAL A 27 -1.55 13.77 0.76
CA VAL A 27 -1.11 15.17 0.83
C VAL A 27 -0.12 15.48 -0.29
N LEU A 28 0.83 14.59 -0.56
CA LEU A 28 1.79 14.75 -1.66
C LEU A 28 1.07 14.86 -3.00
N LEU A 29 0.13 13.95 -3.31
CA LEU A 29 -0.64 14.00 -4.55
C LEU A 29 -1.47 15.28 -4.66
N MET A 30 -2.08 15.72 -3.55
CA MET A 30 -2.84 16.97 -3.49
C MET A 30 -1.95 18.18 -3.82
N LEU A 31 -0.73 18.25 -3.26
CA LEU A 31 0.23 19.31 -3.55
C LEU A 31 0.63 19.31 -5.02
N VAL A 32 0.90 18.14 -5.61
CA VAL A 32 1.21 18.00 -7.04
C VAL A 32 0.04 18.49 -7.89
N GLY A 33 -1.18 18.07 -7.58
CA GLY A 33 -2.36 18.47 -8.33
C GLY A 33 -2.66 19.98 -8.23
N ILE A 34 -2.45 20.59 -7.06
CA ILE A 34 -2.56 22.06 -6.89
C ILE A 34 -1.48 22.76 -7.71
N ALA A 35 -0.23 22.31 -7.66
CA ALA A 35 0.86 22.91 -8.43
C ALA A 35 0.56 22.88 -9.94
N VAL A 36 0.07 21.74 -10.45
CA VAL A 36 -0.38 21.60 -11.84
C VAL A 36 -1.55 22.55 -12.14
N SER A 37 -2.54 22.64 -11.25
CA SER A 37 -3.69 23.52 -11.42
C SER A 37 -3.29 25.01 -11.54
N ILE A 38 -2.29 25.45 -10.79
CA ILE A 38 -1.79 26.84 -10.85
C ILE A 38 -1.10 27.10 -12.20
N VAL A 39 -0.25 26.18 -12.66
CA VAL A 39 0.50 26.33 -13.93
C VAL A 39 -0.43 26.33 -15.14
N VAL A 40 -1.45 25.47 -15.13
CA VAL A 40 -2.44 25.34 -16.22
C VAL A 40 -3.51 26.44 -16.18
N GLY A 41 -3.60 27.20 -15.07
CA GLY A 41 -4.63 28.22 -14.89
C GLY A 41 -6.01 27.65 -14.57
N GLY A 42 -6.10 26.43 -14.03
CA GLY A 42 -7.35 25.72 -13.74
C GLY A 42 -8.21 26.32 -12.61
N GLY A 43 -7.69 27.30 -11.87
CA GLY A 43 -8.41 27.99 -10.80
C GLY A 43 -9.00 27.03 -9.75
N LEU A 44 -10.18 27.37 -9.22
CA LEU A 44 -10.87 26.56 -8.19
C LEU A 44 -11.29 25.17 -8.72
N ILE A 45 -11.66 25.08 -10.00
CA ILE A 45 -12.09 23.83 -10.64
C ILE A 45 -10.92 22.83 -10.69
N GLY A 46 -9.73 23.29 -11.06
CA GLY A 46 -8.53 22.45 -11.10
C GLY A 46 -8.13 21.92 -9.71
N VAL A 47 -8.31 22.72 -8.66
CA VAL A 47 -8.07 22.27 -7.27
C VAL A 47 -9.09 21.21 -6.85
N MET A 48 -10.39 21.41 -7.13
CA MET A 48 -11.42 20.42 -6.83
C MET A 48 -11.18 19.10 -7.56
N PHE A 49 -10.75 19.16 -8.82
CA PHE A 49 -10.36 18.00 -9.59
C PHE A 49 -9.13 17.30 -9.00
N ALA A 50 -8.09 18.06 -8.65
CA ALA A 50 -6.88 17.54 -8.02
C ALA A 50 -7.15 16.80 -6.71
N VAL A 51 -8.02 17.36 -5.85
CA VAL A 51 -8.41 16.73 -4.58
C VAL A 51 -9.16 15.42 -4.83
N THR A 52 -10.15 15.45 -5.73
CA THR A 52 -10.96 14.26 -6.06
C THR A 52 -10.10 13.16 -6.66
N LEU A 53 -9.19 13.51 -7.57
CA LEU A 53 -8.26 12.58 -8.20
C LEU A 53 -7.27 12.00 -7.18
N SER A 54 -6.66 12.84 -6.34
CA SER A 54 -5.71 12.41 -5.30
C SER A 54 -6.36 11.46 -4.31
N PHE A 55 -7.63 11.73 -3.95
CA PHE A 55 -8.41 10.87 -3.09
C PHE A 55 -8.67 9.52 -3.76
N GLY A 56 -9.11 9.52 -5.02
CA GLY A 56 -9.34 8.30 -5.79
C GLY A 56 -8.08 7.44 -5.92
N ILE A 57 -6.93 8.04 -6.24
CA ILE A 57 -5.65 7.34 -6.36
C ILE A 57 -5.20 6.77 -5.02
N SER A 58 -5.27 7.56 -3.94
CA SER A 58 -4.84 7.11 -2.61
C SER A 58 -5.74 5.99 -2.09
N PHE A 59 -7.05 6.10 -2.29
CA PHE A 59 -8.02 5.07 -1.91
C PHE A 59 -7.80 3.79 -2.72
N SER A 60 -7.69 3.88 -4.04
CA SER A 60 -7.40 2.72 -4.89
C SER A 60 -6.07 2.05 -4.53
N SER A 61 -5.04 2.83 -4.19
CA SER A 61 -3.73 2.31 -3.78
C SER A 61 -3.79 1.47 -2.50
N TYR A 62 -4.71 1.79 -1.59
CA TYR A 62 -4.91 1.02 -0.36
C TYR A 62 -5.43 -0.40 -0.66
N PHE A 63 -6.47 -0.52 -1.51
CA PHE A 63 -7.06 -1.81 -1.87
C PHE A 63 -6.20 -2.62 -2.84
N SER A 64 -5.49 -1.95 -3.75
CA SER A 64 -4.64 -2.60 -4.76
C SER A 64 -3.17 -2.72 -4.34
N SER A 65 -2.86 -2.55 -3.05
CA SER A 65 -1.48 -2.57 -2.54
C SER A 65 -0.72 -3.85 -2.91
N ALA A 66 -1.39 -5.01 -2.91
CA ALA A 66 -0.79 -6.29 -3.29
C ALA A 66 -0.35 -6.33 -4.77
N SER A 67 -1.20 -5.89 -5.70
CA SER A 67 -0.86 -5.86 -7.12
C SER A 67 0.23 -4.84 -7.42
N ILE A 68 0.17 -3.67 -6.77
CA ILE A 68 1.21 -2.63 -6.90
C ILE A 68 2.57 -3.17 -6.47
N ALA A 69 2.64 -3.89 -5.34
CA ALA A 69 3.89 -4.49 -4.87
C ALA A 69 4.45 -5.54 -5.84
N LEU A 70 3.59 -6.41 -6.39
CA LEU A 70 3.98 -7.40 -7.40
C LEU A 70 4.49 -6.74 -8.68
N THR A 71 3.79 -5.72 -9.18
CA THR A 71 4.21 -4.99 -10.39
C THR A 71 5.50 -4.19 -10.16
N ALA A 72 5.64 -3.52 -9.02
CA ALA A 72 6.82 -2.72 -8.68
C ALA A 72 8.10 -3.58 -8.60
N THR A 73 7.97 -4.82 -8.13
CA THR A 73 9.08 -5.78 -8.04
C THR A 73 9.29 -6.58 -9.32
N ARG A 74 8.44 -6.39 -10.34
CA ARG A 74 8.39 -7.23 -11.56
C ARG A 74 8.29 -8.72 -11.22
N ALA A 75 7.49 -9.04 -10.21
CA ALA A 75 7.27 -10.41 -9.77
C ALA A 75 6.75 -11.25 -10.95
N LYS A 76 7.30 -12.46 -11.08
CA LYS A 76 6.85 -13.47 -12.04
C LYS A 76 6.15 -14.60 -11.26
N PRO A 77 5.08 -15.19 -11.79
CA PRO A 77 4.46 -16.37 -11.18
C PRO A 77 5.51 -17.49 -11.02
N ALA A 78 5.61 -18.02 -9.80
CA ALA A 78 6.46 -19.18 -9.54
C ALA A 78 5.71 -20.45 -9.99
N ALA A 79 6.29 -21.18 -10.94
CA ALA A 79 5.75 -22.47 -11.38
C ALA A 79 5.93 -23.52 -10.27
N ARG A 80 4.89 -24.34 -10.01
CA ARG A 80 4.91 -25.30 -8.89
C ARG A 80 5.87 -26.46 -9.16
N GLU A 81 6.07 -26.78 -10.42
CA GLU A 81 6.96 -27.83 -10.92
C GLU A 81 8.44 -27.46 -10.66
N GLU A 82 8.79 -26.18 -10.78
CA GLU A 82 10.15 -25.68 -10.62
C GLU A 82 10.44 -25.23 -9.18
N PHE A 83 9.44 -24.62 -8.51
CA PHE A 83 9.60 -23.99 -7.18
C PHE A 83 8.78 -24.69 -6.08
N GLY A 84 8.69 -26.03 -6.11
CA GLY A 84 7.91 -26.81 -5.14
C GLY A 84 8.27 -26.54 -3.67
N ARG A 85 9.55 -26.32 -3.35
CA ARG A 85 10.00 -25.98 -1.98
C ARG A 85 9.42 -24.65 -1.50
N LEU A 86 9.35 -23.63 -2.35
CA LEU A 86 8.73 -22.34 -1.99
C LEU A 86 7.24 -22.50 -1.70
N HIS A 87 6.53 -23.28 -2.53
CA HIS A 87 5.11 -23.52 -2.32
C HIS A 87 4.82 -24.25 -1.01
N ASN A 88 5.67 -25.18 -0.58
CA ASN A 88 5.51 -25.90 0.68
C ASN A 88 5.74 -24.96 1.89
N LEU A 89 6.77 -24.12 1.84
CA LEU A 89 7.04 -23.15 2.91
C LEU A 89 5.88 -22.16 3.10
N VAL A 90 5.34 -21.61 2.00
CA VAL A 90 4.18 -20.71 2.08
C VAL A 90 2.96 -21.43 2.65
N GLU A 91 2.76 -22.70 2.28
CA GLU A 91 1.64 -23.51 2.76
C GLU A 91 1.72 -23.79 4.27
N GLU A 92 2.91 -24.12 4.79
CA GLU A 92 3.13 -24.26 6.23
C GLU A 92 2.86 -22.96 7.00
N VAL A 93 3.30 -21.81 6.46
CA VAL A 93 3.06 -20.49 7.06
C VAL A 93 1.58 -20.13 7.03
N SER A 94 0.89 -20.36 5.91
CA SER A 94 -0.56 -20.12 5.76
C SER A 94 -1.38 -20.97 6.73
N ILE A 95 -1.04 -22.25 6.90
CA ILE A 95 -1.68 -23.16 7.87
C ILE A 95 -1.49 -22.63 9.29
N ALA A 96 -0.26 -22.26 9.66
CA ALA A 96 0.04 -21.72 10.99
C ALA A 96 -0.67 -20.39 11.27
N ALA A 97 -0.85 -19.55 10.25
CA ALA A 97 -1.55 -18.27 10.33
C ALA A 97 -3.08 -18.40 10.25
N GLY A 98 -3.62 -19.58 9.91
CA GLY A 98 -5.06 -19.79 9.73
C GLY A 98 -5.65 -19.05 8.52
N VAL A 99 -4.83 -18.81 7.49
CA VAL A 99 -5.21 -18.07 6.27
C VAL A 99 -5.05 -18.95 5.03
N PRO A 100 -5.87 -18.75 3.98
CA PRO A 100 -5.70 -19.49 2.73
C PRO A 100 -4.38 -19.15 2.03
N LYS A 101 -3.95 -20.03 1.14
CA LYS A 101 -2.78 -19.87 0.27
C LYS A 101 -3.12 -19.08 -0.99
#